data_AF-A0A3Q1C6H3-F1
#
_entry.id   AF-A0A3Q1C6H3-F1
#
_cell.length_a   1.000
_cell.length_b   1.000
_cell.length_c   1.000
_cell.angle_alpha   90.00
_cell.angle_beta   90.00
_cell.angle_gamma   90.00
#
_symmetry.space_group_name_H-M   'P 1'
#
loop_
_entity.id
_entity.type
_entity.pdbx_description
1 polymer ?
#
loop_
_entity_poly.entity_id
_entity_poly.type
_entity_poly.pdbx_seq_one_letter_code
_entity_poly.pdbx_strand_id
1 'polypeptide(L)'
;MGSERVEMRKRQMQVHQEAAASVLQARHRMGNTPTNASNACCFCWCCCCSCSCLTVRGEDETIQRTTFEHRTEGTINCEESPKPTVEDARSWAMSFEKVMKSAAGRSCFRQFLRTEFSEENMMFWLACEELKKETNKTVVEEKVRQIYEDFISILSPKEVSLDSRVRDVINRNMLEPTSHTFDDAQQQIYTLMQRDSYPRYINSSAYMDLLKSLEEPPSEP
;
A
#
# COMPACT_ATOMS: atom_id res chain seq x y z
N MET A 1 -35.65 -2.67 9.15
CA MET A 1 -34.30 -3.21 9.40
C MET A 1 -33.21 -2.58 8.52
N GLY A 2 -33.47 -2.09 7.30
CA GLY A 2 -32.43 -1.42 6.47
C GLY A 2 -31.93 -0.08 7.01
N SER A 3 -32.83 0.73 7.61
CA SER A 3 -32.50 2.08 8.11
C SER A 3 -31.50 2.09 9.26
N GLU A 4 -31.55 1.10 10.16
CA GLU A 4 -30.67 1.02 11.34
C GLU A 4 -29.23 0.67 10.96
N ARG A 5 -29.03 -0.18 9.94
CA ARG A 5 -27.68 -0.47 9.41
C ARG A 5 -27.05 0.74 8.75
N VAL A 6 -27.83 1.51 7.98
CA VAL A 6 -27.34 2.75 7.34
C VAL A 6 -26.96 3.79 8.39
N GLU A 7 -27.74 3.90 9.47
CA GLU A 7 -27.46 4.86 10.53
C GLU A 7 -26.24 4.46 11.39
N MET A 8 -26.07 3.16 11.68
CA MET A 8 -24.84 2.67 12.33
C MET A 8 -23.59 2.91 11.47
N ARG A 9 -23.68 2.70 10.14
CA ARG A 9 -22.58 3.00 9.20
C ARG A 9 -22.22 4.49 9.20
N LYS A 10 -23.23 5.37 9.17
CA LYS A 10 -23.03 6.82 9.24
C LYS A 10 -22.31 7.25 10.53
N ARG A 11 -22.67 6.64 11.68
CA ARG A 11 -22.02 6.90 12.97
C ARG A 11 -20.57 6.42 13.00
N GLN A 12 -20.27 5.23 12.47
CA GLN A 12 -18.89 4.75 12.38
C GLN A 12 -18.02 5.66 11.50
N MET A 13 -18.51 6.08 10.33
CA MET A 13 -17.76 6.99 9.47
C MET A 13 -17.51 8.36 10.12
N GLN A 14 -18.49 8.90 10.84
CA GLN A 14 -18.34 10.16 11.56
C GLN A 14 -17.25 10.07 12.65
N VAL A 15 -17.20 8.96 13.40
CA VAL A 15 -16.15 8.71 14.40
C VAL A 15 -14.76 8.64 13.75
N HIS A 16 -14.63 7.96 12.61
CA HIS A 16 -13.36 7.91 11.87
C HIS A 16 -12.94 9.29 11.33
N GLN A 17 -13.90 10.10 10.86
CA GLN A 17 -13.64 11.45 10.35
C GLN A 17 -13.24 12.43 11.48
N GLU A 18 -13.86 12.32 12.65
CA GLU A 18 -13.51 13.09 13.85
C GLU A 18 -12.13 12.68 14.41
N ALA A 19 -11.82 11.39 14.42
CA ALA A 19 -10.50 10.89 14.79
C ALA A 19 -9.41 11.43 13.85
N ALA A 20 -9.66 11.43 12.53
CA ALA A 20 -8.74 11.97 11.54
C ALA A 20 -8.52 13.49 11.68
N ALA A 21 -9.60 14.25 11.93
CA ALA A 21 -9.53 15.69 12.19
C ALA A 21 -8.75 16.01 13.49
N SER A 22 -8.91 15.20 14.53
CA SER A 22 -8.18 15.34 15.80
C SER A 22 -6.67 15.16 15.63
N VAL A 23 -6.25 14.19 14.81
CA VAL A 23 -4.82 13.95 14.49
C VAL A 23 -4.22 15.12 13.71
N LEU A 24 -4.95 15.69 12.73
CA LEU A 24 -4.51 16.87 11.99
C LEU A 24 -4.40 18.12 12.87
N GLN A 25 -5.32 18.32 13.81
CA GLN A 25 -5.27 19.42 14.79
C GLN A 25 -4.12 19.26 15.79
N ALA A 26 -3.82 18.03 16.23
CA ALA A 26 -2.66 17.76 17.09
C ALA A 26 -1.35 18.13 16.39
N ARG A 27 -1.27 17.93 15.07
CA ARG A 27 -0.11 18.29 14.23
C ARG A 27 0.07 19.82 14.10
N HIS A 28 -1.03 20.58 14.06
CA HIS A 28 -0.98 22.06 14.03
C HIS A 28 -0.63 22.71 15.39
N ARG A 29 -0.91 22.05 16.52
CA ARG A 29 -0.61 22.58 17.86
C ARG A 29 0.87 22.48 18.26
N MET A 30 1.69 21.69 17.56
CA MET A 30 3.13 21.57 17.84
C MET A 30 4.00 22.61 17.11
N GLY A 31 3.41 23.58 16.41
CA GLY A 31 4.14 24.53 15.55
C GLY A 31 4.50 25.89 16.15
N ASN A 32 4.15 26.23 17.39
CA ASN A 32 4.42 27.57 17.92
C ASN A 32 4.62 27.61 19.45
N THR A 33 5.87 27.56 19.90
CA THR A 33 6.37 28.27 21.10
C THR A 33 7.90 28.11 21.21
N PRO A 34 8.69 29.18 21.43
CA PRO A 34 10.12 29.09 21.68
C PRO A 34 10.43 29.08 23.19
N THR A 35 11.61 28.52 23.52
CA THR A 35 12.45 28.66 24.74
C THR A 35 12.66 27.41 25.63
N ASN A 36 13.94 27.02 25.68
CA ASN A 36 14.73 26.42 26.78
C ASN A 36 14.06 25.44 27.76
N ALA A 37 14.39 24.16 27.62
CA ALA A 37 14.96 23.34 28.70
C ALA A 37 15.47 22.00 28.13
N SER A 38 16.64 21.60 28.58
CA SER A 38 17.38 20.40 28.19
C SER A 38 16.69 19.10 28.61
N ASN A 39 16.99 18.03 27.85
CA ASN A 39 16.78 16.61 28.13
C ASN A 39 15.40 16.00 27.81
N ALA A 40 15.18 15.72 26.53
CA ALA A 40 14.47 14.52 26.08
C ALA A 40 15.16 14.02 24.80
N CYS A 41 15.87 12.89 24.91
CA CYS A 41 16.72 12.37 23.85
C CYS A 41 15.89 11.74 22.72
N CYS A 42 16.38 11.96 21.50
CA CYS A 42 15.83 11.62 20.20
C CYS A 42 15.39 10.15 20.04
N PHE A 43 14.19 9.92 19.50
CA PHE A 43 13.82 8.69 18.79
C PHE A 43 14.64 8.60 17.49
N CYS A 44 15.87 8.11 17.59
CA CYS A 44 16.68 7.74 16.44
C CYS A 44 16.50 6.23 16.20
N TRP A 45 15.66 5.89 15.23
CA TRP A 45 15.49 4.52 14.74
C TRP A 45 16.59 4.21 13.73
N CYS A 46 17.77 3.84 14.24
CA CYS A 46 18.85 3.16 13.53
C CYS A 46 19.88 2.77 14.59
N CYS A 47 20.54 1.63 14.61
CA CYS A 47 20.47 0.35 13.94
C CYS A 47 21.55 -0.49 14.67
N CYS A 48 21.37 -1.81 14.80
CA CYS A 48 22.44 -2.80 15.04
C CYS A 48 23.43 -2.60 16.21
N CYS A 49 23.34 -3.46 17.23
CA CYS A 49 24.43 -4.40 17.53
C CYS A 49 24.06 -5.41 18.62
N SER A 50 24.46 -6.65 18.39
CA SER A 50 24.57 -7.74 19.34
C SER A 50 25.14 -7.28 20.69
N CYS A 51 24.45 -7.59 21.79
CA CYS A 51 25.05 -7.57 23.12
C CYS A 51 24.62 -8.81 23.90
N SER A 52 25.53 -9.78 23.93
CA SER A 52 25.57 -10.83 24.93
C SER A 52 25.88 -10.20 26.29
N CYS A 53 24.90 -10.12 27.19
CA CYS A 53 25.13 -9.84 28.60
C CYS A 53 24.28 -10.80 29.46
N LEU A 54 24.96 -11.85 29.91
CA LEU A 54 24.49 -12.90 30.80
C LEU A 54 24.32 -12.40 32.25
N THR A 55 23.47 -13.11 33.01
CA THR A 55 23.35 -13.22 34.49
C THR A 55 22.46 -12.19 35.22
N VAL A 56 21.62 -12.52 36.22
CA VAL A 56 21.29 -13.77 36.94
C VAL A 56 19.95 -13.60 37.70
N ARG A 57 19.16 -14.68 37.70
CA ARG A 57 18.15 -15.23 38.65
C ARG A 57 17.35 -14.34 39.64
N GLY A 58 16.03 -14.60 39.66
CA GLY A 58 15.15 -14.43 40.82
C GLY A 58 13.67 -14.77 40.53
N GLU A 59 13.29 -16.04 40.74
CA GLU A 59 12.00 -16.61 41.25
C GLU A 59 10.67 -16.10 40.63
N ASP A 60 10.10 -16.79 39.63
CA ASP A 60 9.09 -17.89 39.70
C ASP A 60 7.72 -17.53 40.31
N GLU A 61 6.77 -17.10 39.47
CA GLU A 61 5.33 -17.34 39.66
C GLU A 61 4.61 -17.57 38.30
N THR A 62 4.44 -18.85 37.99
CA THR A 62 3.25 -19.50 37.41
C THR A 62 2.24 -18.65 36.62
N ILE A 63 2.42 -18.51 35.30
CA ILE A 63 1.30 -18.45 34.33
C ILE A 63 1.75 -19.20 33.05
N GLN A 64 1.02 -20.25 32.70
CA GLN A 64 1.19 -21.07 31.49
C GLN A 64 1.22 -20.20 30.24
N ARG A 65 2.43 -19.84 29.79
CA ARG A 65 2.68 -19.24 28.48
C ARG A 65 2.94 -20.39 27.51
N THR A 66 1.85 -20.91 26.96
CA THR A 66 1.88 -21.82 25.81
C THR A 66 2.82 -21.24 24.75
N THR A 67 3.79 -22.04 24.35
CA THR A 67 4.62 -21.87 23.16
C THR A 67 3.71 -21.62 21.95
N PHE A 68 3.42 -20.37 21.66
CA PHE A 68 2.92 -19.95 20.36
C PHE A 68 4.16 -19.72 19.51
N GLU A 69 4.61 -20.81 18.91
CA GLU A 69 5.55 -20.76 17.81
C GLU A 69 5.09 -19.70 16.82
N HIS A 70 6.05 -18.90 16.39
CA HIS A 70 5.90 -17.87 15.40
C HIS A 70 5.31 -18.50 14.14
N ARG A 71 3.98 -18.41 14.01
CA ARG A 71 3.25 -18.84 12.83
C ARG A 71 3.58 -17.87 11.71
N THR A 72 4.66 -18.18 11.02
CA THR A 72 4.99 -17.69 9.69
C THR A 72 3.92 -18.20 8.74
N GLU A 73 2.77 -17.54 8.71
CA GLU A 73 1.72 -17.65 7.69
C GLU A 73 1.13 -16.23 7.55
N GLY A 74 0.96 -15.63 6.38
CA GLY A 74 0.92 -16.20 5.06
C GLY A 74 2.03 -15.71 4.16
N THR A 75 2.67 -16.68 3.52
CA THR A 75 2.89 -16.67 2.07
C THR A 75 1.71 -16.00 1.37
N ILE A 76 1.82 -14.69 1.15
CA ILE A 76 1.01 -14.00 0.14
C ILE A 76 1.45 -14.62 -1.17
N ASN A 77 0.54 -15.41 -1.72
CA ASN A 77 0.56 -16.01 -3.05
C ASN A 77 1.52 -15.24 -3.97
N CYS A 78 2.73 -15.78 -4.19
CA CYS A 78 3.54 -15.37 -5.31
C CYS A 78 2.79 -15.87 -6.53
N GLU A 79 1.82 -15.08 -7.00
CA GLU A 79 1.27 -15.18 -8.35
C GLU A 79 2.46 -15.43 -9.26
N GLU A 80 2.55 -16.67 -9.78
CA GLU A 80 3.55 -17.09 -10.74
C GLU A 80 3.32 -16.25 -11.98
N SER A 81 3.93 -15.06 -11.95
CA SER A 81 3.77 -14.07 -12.99
C SER A 81 4.40 -14.66 -14.23
N PRO A 82 3.69 -14.72 -15.37
CA PRO A 82 4.25 -15.29 -16.57
C PRO A 82 5.56 -14.58 -16.90
N LYS A 83 6.60 -15.35 -17.25
CA LYS A 83 7.89 -14.76 -17.64
C LYS A 83 7.67 -13.88 -18.87
N PRO A 84 8.19 -12.64 -18.88
CA PRO A 84 8.03 -11.76 -20.03
C PRO A 84 8.76 -12.31 -21.25
N THR A 85 8.18 -12.12 -22.43
CA THR A 85 8.91 -12.32 -23.70
C THR A 85 9.66 -11.04 -24.07
N VAL A 86 10.66 -11.16 -24.95
CA VAL A 86 11.40 -9.99 -25.47
C VAL A 86 10.46 -8.98 -26.12
N GLU A 87 9.49 -9.46 -26.92
CA GLU A 87 8.54 -8.60 -27.62
C GLU A 87 7.60 -7.87 -26.67
N ASP A 88 7.13 -8.56 -25.61
CA ASP A 88 6.30 -7.93 -24.58
C ASP A 88 7.10 -6.86 -23.85
N ALA A 89 8.30 -7.19 -23.38
CA ALA A 89 9.19 -6.27 -22.69
C ALA A 89 9.51 -5.03 -23.53
N ARG A 90 9.84 -5.19 -24.83
CA ARG A 90 10.07 -4.05 -25.74
C ARG A 90 8.84 -3.15 -25.89
N SER A 91 7.64 -3.72 -25.86
CA SER A 91 6.39 -2.95 -25.96
C SER A 91 6.15 -2.03 -24.76
N TRP A 92 6.73 -2.36 -23.59
CA TRP A 92 6.56 -1.60 -22.36
C TRP A 92 7.16 -0.21 -22.44
N ALA A 93 8.26 -0.02 -23.19
CA ALA A 93 8.85 1.30 -23.41
C ALA A 93 7.98 2.22 -24.28
N MET A 94 7.03 1.67 -25.04
CA MET A 94 6.18 2.46 -25.94
C MET A 94 5.11 3.24 -25.20
N SER A 95 4.52 2.68 -24.14
CA SER A 95 3.57 3.39 -23.29
C SER A 95 3.35 2.70 -21.95
N PHE A 96 3.01 3.51 -20.94
CA PHE A 96 2.62 2.98 -19.62
C PHE A 96 1.41 2.04 -19.69
N GLU A 97 0.48 2.29 -20.62
CA GLU A 97 -0.66 1.41 -20.85
C GLU A 97 -0.23 -0.01 -21.25
N LYS A 98 0.85 -0.16 -22.02
CA LYS A 98 1.40 -1.48 -22.39
C LYS A 98 1.92 -2.22 -21.15
N VAL A 99 2.63 -1.53 -20.26
CA VAL A 99 3.05 -2.08 -18.96
C VAL A 99 1.84 -2.56 -18.17
N MET A 100 0.82 -1.71 -18.05
CA MET A 100 -0.35 -1.98 -17.20
C MET A 100 -1.25 -3.08 -17.77
N LYS A 101 -1.24 -3.34 -19.08
CA LYS A 101 -1.96 -4.46 -19.70
C LYS A 101 -1.24 -5.81 -19.52
N SER A 102 0.09 -5.82 -19.51
CA SER A 102 0.87 -7.06 -19.32
C SER A 102 0.94 -7.47 -17.84
N ALA A 103 0.62 -8.72 -17.52
CA ALA A 103 0.79 -9.24 -16.16
C ALA A 103 2.26 -9.26 -15.72
N ALA A 104 3.16 -9.63 -16.65
CA ALA A 104 4.60 -9.57 -16.44
C ALA A 104 5.06 -8.11 -16.25
N GLY A 105 4.57 -7.20 -17.10
CA GLY A 105 4.87 -5.77 -17.01
C GLY A 105 4.47 -5.17 -15.66
N ARG A 106 3.24 -5.46 -15.20
CA ARG A 106 2.75 -5.08 -13.86
C ARG A 106 3.64 -5.63 -12.75
N SER A 107 4.08 -6.88 -12.85
CA SER A 107 4.93 -7.53 -11.84
C SER A 107 6.32 -6.90 -11.76
N CYS A 108 6.99 -6.72 -12.91
CA CYS A 108 8.29 -6.07 -13.00
C CYS A 108 8.22 -4.60 -12.54
N PHE A 109 7.19 -3.87 -12.96
CA PHE A 109 7.00 -2.48 -12.54
C PHE A 109 6.75 -2.37 -11.03
N ARG A 110 5.92 -3.25 -10.45
CA ARG A 110 5.73 -3.30 -8.99
C ARG A 110 7.04 -3.57 -8.24
N GLN A 111 7.88 -4.47 -8.76
CA GLN A 111 9.19 -4.74 -8.17
C GLN A 111 10.09 -3.49 -8.19
N PHE A 112 10.05 -2.71 -9.27
CA PHE A 112 10.75 -1.42 -9.34
C PHE A 112 10.19 -0.42 -8.33
N LEU A 113 8.86 -0.26 -8.24
CA LEU A 113 8.23 0.65 -7.27
C LEU A 113 8.58 0.30 -5.82
N ARG A 114 8.76 -0.99 -5.50
CA ARG A 114 9.24 -1.43 -4.18
C ARG A 114 10.63 -0.89 -3.86
N THR A 115 11.53 -0.81 -4.85
CA THR A 115 12.86 -0.22 -4.65
C THR A 115 12.80 1.30 -4.42
N GLU A 116 11.74 1.95 -4.90
CA GLU A 116 11.47 3.37 -4.70
C GLU A 116 10.47 3.65 -3.56
N PHE A 117 10.15 2.65 -2.72
CA PHE A 117 9.19 2.77 -1.61
C PHE A 117 7.82 3.35 -2.02
N SER A 118 7.32 2.96 -3.20
CA SER A 118 6.07 3.48 -3.78
C SER A 118 5.16 2.38 -4.34
N GLU A 119 5.35 1.13 -3.89
CA GLU A 119 4.59 -0.03 -4.39
C GLU A 119 3.10 -0.01 -4.03
N GLU A 120 2.71 0.74 -3.00
CA GLU A 120 1.32 0.93 -2.58
C GLU A 120 0.45 1.51 -3.69
N ASN A 121 1.01 2.34 -4.56
CA ASN A 121 0.31 2.90 -5.72
C ASN A 121 -0.18 1.80 -6.68
N MET A 122 0.68 0.81 -6.92
CA MET A 122 0.35 -0.32 -7.80
C MET A 122 -0.59 -1.31 -7.10
N MET A 123 -0.40 -1.55 -5.80
CA MET A 123 -1.30 -2.40 -5.02
C MET A 123 -2.72 -1.84 -4.96
N PHE A 124 -2.85 -0.54 -4.71
CA PHE A 124 -4.13 0.16 -4.73
C PHE A 124 -4.80 0.06 -6.10
N TRP A 125 -4.05 0.35 -7.17
CA TRP A 125 -4.59 0.27 -8.53
C TRP A 125 -5.11 -1.13 -8.87
N LEU A 126 -4.37 -2.18 -8.51
CA LEU A 126 -4.79 -3.58 -8.69
C LEU A 126 -6.03 -3.92 -7.86
N ALA A 127 -6.10 -3.46 -6.61
CA ALA A 127 -7.26 -3.70 -5.76
C ALA A 127 -8.53 -3.05 -6.34
N CYS A 128 -8.42 -1.87 -6.95
CA CYS A 128 -9.52 -1.24 -7.67
C CYS A 128 -9.94 -2.05 -8.92
N GLU A 129 -9.00 -2.59 -9.69
CA GLU A 129 -9.34 -3.46 -10.83
C GLU A 129 -10.08 -4.73 -10.40
N GLU A 130 -9.68 -5.34 -9.28
CA GLU A 130 -10.37 -6.51 -8.73
C GLU A 130 -11.75 -6.16 -8.13
N LEU A 131 -11.91 -4.96 -7.58
CA LEU A 131 -13.21 -4.46 -7.13
C LEU A 131 -14.18 -4.29 -8.31
N LYS A 132 -13.71 -3.76 -9.45
CA LYS A 132 -14.54 -3.52 -10.64
C LYS A 132 -15.12 -4.78 -11.26
N LYS A 133 -14.48 -5.93 -11.05
CA LYS A 133 -14.96 -7.25 -11.53
C LYS A 133 -16.05 -7.82 -10.63
N GLU A 134 -16.22 -7.28 -9.42
CA GLU A 134 -17.17 -7.78 -8.45
C GLU A 134 -18.59 -7.27 -8.74
N THR A 135 -19.57 -8.17 -8.68
CA THR A 135 -20.99 -7.83 -8.89
C THR A 135 -21.84 -8.12 -7.66
N ASN A 136 -21.33 -8.93 -6.72
CA ASN A 136 -22.02 -9.21 -5.48
C ASN A 136 -21.91 -8.02 -4.53
N LYS A 137 -23.06 -7.37 -4.26
CA LYS A 137 -23.12 -6.16 -3.41
C LYS A 137 -22.46 -6.33 -2.05
N THR A 138 -22.63 -7.47 -1.39
CA THR A 138 -22.02 -7.72 -0.06
C THR A 138 -20.50 -7.78 -0.17
N VAL A 139 -19.97 -8.43 -1.21
CA VAL A 139 -18.52 -8.54 -1.44
C VAL A 139 -17.95 -7.19 -1.87
N VAL A 140 -18.68 -6.41 -2.67
CA VAL A 140 -18.31 -5.03 -3.02
C VAL A 140 -18.16 -4.18 -1.77
N GLU A 141 -19.15 -4.18 -0.88
CA GLU A 141 -19.10 -3.41 0.37
C GLU A 141 -17.89 -3.80 1.23
N GLU A 142 -17.61 -5.11 1.35
CA GLU A 142 -16.47 -5.62 2.10
C GLU A 142 -15.13 -5.20 1.47
N LYS A 143 -14.97 -5.40 0.17
CA LYS A 143 -13.77 -5.00 -0.59
C LYS A 143 -13.55 -3.49 -0.53
N VAL A 144 -14.61 -2.68 -0.65
CA VAL A 144 -14.50 -1.22 -0.55
C VAL A 144 -14.00 -0.81 0.83
N ARG A 145 -14.56 -1.39 1.91
CA ARG A 145 -14.09 -1.13 3.26
C ARG A 145 -12.61 -1.52 3.43
N GLN A 146 -12.21 -2.67 2.89
CA GLN A 146 -10.83 -3.13 2.97
C GLN A 146 -9.87 -2.20 2.21
N ILE A 147 -10.20 -1.82 0.98
CA ILE A 147 -9.40 -0.88 0.17
C ILE A 147 -9.30 0.49 0.85
N TYR A 148 -10.39 0.96 1.46
CA TYR A 148 -10.39 2.21 2.20
C TYR A 148 -9.41 2.16 3.38
N GLU A 149 -9.49 1.13 4.23
CA GLU A 149 -8.58 0.99 5.38
C GLU A 149 -7.13 0.80 4.95
N ASP A 150 -6.88 0.03 3.89
CA ASP A 150 -5.52 -0.27 3.44
C ASP A 150 -4.86 0.89 2.70
N PHE A 151 -5.58 1.68 1.91
CA PHE A 151 -4.95 2.64 0.99
C PHE A 151 -5.42 4.09 1.15
N ILE A 152 -6.61 4.32 1.71
CA ILE A 152 -7.18 5.67 1.82
C ILE A 152 -7.05 6.20 3.24
N SER A 153 -7.19 5.37 4.26
CA SER A 153 -7.11 5.79 5.66
C SER A 153 -5.79 6.49 5.95
N ILE A 154 -5.86 7.67 6.61
CA ILE A 154 -4.66 8.43 7.02
C ILE A 154 -3.80 7.71 8.08
N LEU A 155 -4.36 6.62 8.64
CA LEU A 155 -3.67 5.78 9.61
C LEU A 155 -3.01 4.58 8.94
N SER A 156 -3.23 4.38 7.65
CA SER A 156 -2.66 3.24 6.94
C SER A 156 -1.16 3.45 6.67
N PRO A 157 -0.32 2.42 6.90
CA PRO A 157 1.07 2.45 6.46
C PRO A 157 1.22 2.37 4.92
N LYS A 158 0.15 2.05 4.19
CA LYS A 158 0.12 1.97 2.71
C LYS A 158 -0.76 3.07 2.10
N GLU A 159 -0.95 4.18 2.83
CA GLU A 159 -1.75 5.31 2.36
C GLU A 159 -1.21 5.83 1.02
N VAL A 160 -2.10 5.93 0.02
CA VAL A 160 -1.76 6.56 -1.27
C VAL A 160 -1.95 8.07 -1.20
N SER A 161 -1.07 8.81 -1.88
CA SER A 161 -1.15 10.26 -1.95
C SER A 161 -2.27 10.69 -2.92
N LEU A 162 -3.35 11.24 -2.36
CA LEU A 162 -4.51 11.74 -3.11
C LEU A 162 -4.79 13.21 -2.82
N ASP A 163 -5.32 13.91 -3.82
CA ASP A 163 -5.79 15.28 -3.64
C ASP A 163 -7.01 15.31 -2.70
N SER A 164 -7.13 16.38 -1.91
CA SER A 164 -8.23 16.56 -0.95
C SER A 164 -9.61 16.37 -1.58
N ARG A 165 -9.83 16.93 -2.78
CA ARG A 165 -11.10 16.80 -3.52
C ARG A 165 -11.46 15.34 -3.81
N VAL A 166 -10.48 14.52 -4.20
CA VAL A 166 -10.69 13.10 -4.52
C VAL A 166 -11.04 12.33 -3.24
N ARG A 167 -10.32 12.62 -2.15
CA ARG A 167 -10.60 12.03 -0.84
C ARG A 167 -12.00 12.39 -0.32
N ASP A 168 -12.43 13.63 -0.51
CA ASP A 168 -13.77 14.07 -0.13
C ASP A 168 -14.87 13.34 -0.90
N VAL A 169 -14.64 13.07 -2.20
CA VAL A 169 -15.56 12.26 -3.02
C VAL A 169 -15.64 10.84 -2.49
N ILE A 170 -14.51 10.19 -2.21
CA ILE A 170 -14.47 8.84 -1.63
C ILE A 170 -15.26 8.82 -0.32
N ASN A 171 -14.98 9.74 0.60
CA ASN A 171 -15.63 9.79 1.92
C ASN A 171 -17.17 9.90 1.83
N ARG A 172 -17.69 10.63 0.83
CA ARG A 172 -19.13 10.67 0.56
C ARG A 172 -19.66 9.35 -0.01
N ASN A 173 -18.93 8.75 -0.94
CA ASN A 173 -19.31 7.50 -1.61
C ASN A 173 -19.29 6.29 -0.66
N MET A 174 -18.57 6.37 0.45
CA MET A 174 -18.56 5.30 1.46
C MET A 174 -19.89 5.13 2.21
N LEU A 175 -20.83 6.09 2.10
CA LEU A 175 -22.20 5.94 2.61
C LEU A 175 -22.99 4.86 1.84
N GLU A 176 -22.73 4.75 0.53
CA GLU A 176 -23.31 3.74 -0.36
C GLU A 176 -22.21 3.22 -1.31
N PRO A 177 -21.35 2.30 -0.83
CA PRO A 177 -20.24 1.75 -1.61
C PRO A 177 -20.68 1.07 -2.90
N THR A 178 -19.93 1.29 -3.98
CA THR A 178 -20.12 0.63 -5.27
C THR A 178 -18.78 0.14 -5.80
N SER A 179 -18.81 -0.68 -6.86
CA SER A 179 -17.61 -1.10 -7.58
C SER A 179 -16.80 0.06 -8.19
N HIS A 180 -17.40 1.26 -8.25
CA HIS A 180 -16.85 2.49 -8.82
C HIS A 180 -16.46 3.53 -7.77
N THR A 181 -16.52 3.19 -6.47
CA THR A 181 -16.24 4.13 -5.37
C THR A 181 -14.88 4.82 -5.49
N PHE A 182 -13.88 4.17 -6.11
CA PHE A 182 -12.51 4.66 -6.21
C PHE A 182 -12.07 5.08 -7.61
N ASP A 183 -12.97 5.23 -8.59
CA ASP A 183 -12.59 5.48 -10.00
C ASP A 183 -11.70 6.73 -10.17
N ASP A 184 -12.08 7.85 -9.55
CA ASP A 184 -11.30 9.08 -9.60
C ASP A 184 -9.91 8.94 -8.95
N ALA A 185 -9.84 8.22 -7.82
CA ALA A 185 -8.60 7.98 -7.10
C ALA A 185 -7.69 7.02 -7.87
N GLN A 186 -8.25 5.95 -8.44
CA GLN A 186 -7.50 5.01 -9.28
C GLN A 186 -6.91 5.72 -10.50
N GLN A 187 -7.67 6.62 -11.13
CA GLN A 187 -7.18 7.41 -12.26
C GLN A 187 -6.07 8.40 -11.84
N GLN A 188 -6.20 9.02 -10.67
CA GLN A 188 -5.15 9.88 -10.12
C GLN A 188 -3.85 9.11 -9.88
N ILE A 189 -3.92 7.95 -9.21
CA ILE A 189 -2.75 7.12 -8.93
C ILE A 189 -2.14 6.53 -10.21
N TYR A 190 -2.97 6.13 -11.18
CA TYR A 190 -2.49 5.74 -12.52
C TYR A 190 -1.68 6.87 -13.17
N THR A 191 -2.21 8.10 -13.12
CA THR A 191 -1.56 9.27 -13.72
C THR A 191 -0.26 9.64 -12.97
N LEU A 192 -0.24 9.50 -11.65
CA LEU A 192 0.95 9.68 -10.82
C LEU A 192 2.06 8.71 -11.27
N MET A 193 1.76 7.41 -11.29
CA MET A 193 2.71 6.38 -11.73
C MET A 193 3.16 6.61 -13.18
N GLN A 194 2.24 6.97 -14.08
CA GLN A 194 2.54 7.22 -15.49
C GLN A 194 3.51 8.39 -15.69
N ARG A 195 3.36 9.47 -14.91
CA ARG A 195 4.12 10.71 -15.10
C ARG A 195 5.44 10.73 -14.34
N ASP A 196 5.53 9.98 -13.25
CA ASP A 196 6.68 10.03 -12.34
C ASP A 196 7.49 8.72 -12.38
N SER A 197 6.92 7.62 -11.90
CA SER A 197 7.64 6.35 -11.74
C SER A 197 7.91 5.64 -13.07
N TYR A 198 6.99 5.69 -14.04
CA TYR A 198 7.14 4.99 -15.32
C TYR A 198 8.34 5.48 -16.15
N PRO A 199 8.56 6.80 -16.34
CA PRO A 199 9.77 7.28 -17.02
C PRO A 199 11.05 6.83 -16.32
N ARG A 200 11.07 6.79 -14.98
CA ARG A 200 12.23 6.26 -14.24
C ARG A 200 12.41 4.76 -14.44
N TYR A 201 11.32 3.99 -14.44
CA TYR A 201 11.35 2.56 -14.67
C TYR A 201 11.96 2.19 -16.03
N ILE A 202 11.50 2.79 -17.12
CA ILE A 202 12.00 2.49 -18.48
C ILE A 202 13.48 2.89 -18.65
N ASN A 203 13.95 3.87 -17.89
CA ASN A 203 15.36 4.27 -17.89
C ASN A 203 16.20 3.60 -16.80
N SER A 204 15.61 2.72 -15.98
CA SER A 204 16.30 2.06 -14.88
C SER A 204 17.20 0.92 -15.36
N SER A 205 18.26 0.62 -14.61
CA SER A 205 19.07 -0.58 -14.84
C SER A 205 18.23 -1.84 -14.74
N ALA A 206 17.26 -1.90 -13.82
CA ALA A 206 16.38 -3.05 -13.66
C ALA A 206 15.65 -3.44 -14.96
N TYR A 207 15.13 -2.46 -15.70
CA TYR A 207 14.48 -2.71 -16.99
C TYR A 207 15.49 -3.03 -18.10
N MET A 208 16.62 -2.32 -18.16
CA MET A 208 17.65 -2.55 -19.18
C MET A 208 18.30 -3.93 -19.05
N ASP A 209 18.58 -4.37 -17.82
CA ASP A 209 19.17 -5.67 -17.53
C ASP A 209 18.17 -6.80 -17.78
N LEU A 210 16.88 -6.57 -17.49
CA LEU A 210 15.80 -7.48 -17.90
C LEU A 210 15.80 -7.67 -19.42
N LEU A 211 15.79 -6.59 -20.21
CA LEU A 211 15.79 -6.68 -21.67
C LEU A 211 17.00 -7.46 -22.19
N LYS A 212 18.21 -7.17 -21.69
CA LYS A 212 19.42 -7.90 -22.09
C LYS A 212 19.31 -9.39 -21.77
N SER A 213 18.84 -9.73 -20.56
CA SER A 213 18.68 -11.13 -20.15
C SER A 213 17.68 -11.92 -21.00
N LEU A 214 16.72 -11.24 -21.64
CA LEU A 214 15.76 -11.86 -22.55
C LEU A 214 16.32 -11.97 -23.99
N GLU A 215 17.23 -11.08 -24.38
CA GLU A 215 17.86 -11.05 -25.71
C GLU A 215 19.06 -12.00 -25.83
N GLU A 216 19.73 -12.32 -24.72
CA GLU A 216 20.83 -13.28 -24.71
C GLU A 216 20.31 -14.70 -24.97
N PRO A 217 20.80 -15.40 -26.00
CA PRO A 217 20.47 -16.81 -26.20
C PRO A 217 21.02 -17.62 -25.02
N PRO A 218 20.32 -18.68 -24.57
CA PRO A 218 20.83 -19.53 -23.49
C PRO A 218 22.21 -20.04 -23.88
N SER A 219 23.22 -19.74 -23.05
CA SER A 219 24.57 -20.24 -23.22
C SER A 219 24.52 -21.77 -23.30
N GLU A 220 24.87 -22.34 -24.46
CA GLU A 220 24.99 -23.79 -24.61
C GLU A 220 26.06 -24.33 -23.63
N PRO A 221 25.79 -25.47 -22.98
CA PRO A 221 26.71 -26.10 -22.03
C PRO A 221 27.96 -26.70 -22.67
#